data_AF-A0A392TLJ8-F1
#
_entry.id   AF-A0A392TLJ8-F1
#
_cell.length_a   1.000
_cell.length_b   1.000
_cell.length_c   1.000
_cell.angle_alpha   90.00
_cell.angle_beta   90.00
_cell.angle_gamma   90.00
#
_symmetry.space_group_name_H-M   'P 1'
#
loop_
_entity.id
_entity.type
_entity.pdbx_description
1 polymer ?
#
loop_
_entity_poly.entity_id
_entity_poly.type
_entity_poly.pdbx_seq_one_letter_code
_entity_poly.pdbx_strand_id
1 'polypeptide(L)' 'MVDVGDGIVMNRLEISCDLRDMIVQAQMIDPDLQRRISNPEFSVATDGAILYNGRLCVPNDVELKRLIL' A
#
# COMPACT_ATOMS: atom_id res chain seq x y z
N MET A 1 -3.54 26.94 -5.80
CA MET A 1 -3.15 27.26 -7.18
C MET A 1 -1.74 27.80 -7.13
N VAL A 2 -0.83 27.24 -7.93
CA VAL A 2 0.53 27.79 -8.05
C VAL A 2 0.39 29.07 -8.87
N ASP A 3 0.82 30.21 -8.34
CA ASP A 3 0.83 31.47 -9.09
C ASP A 3 1.96 31.41 -10.12
N VAL A 4 1.63 31.58 -11.40
CA VAL A 4 2.56 31.43 -12.52
C VAL A 4 2.77 32.75 -13.27
N GLY A 5 2.22 33.87 -12.78
CA GLY A 5 2.27 35.15 -13.50
C GLY A 5 1.74 35.02 -14.94
N ASP A 6 2.50 35.49 -15.93
CA ASP A 6 2.18 35.37 -17.37
C ASP A 6 2.58 34.01 -18.00
N GLY A 7 3.07 33.06 -17.20
CA GLY A 7 3.52 31.75 -17.67
C GLY A 7 2.38 30.72 -17.81
N ILE A 8 2.60 29.70 -18.65
CA ILE A 8 1.66 28.57 -18.82
C ILE A 8 2.25 27.32 -18.13
N VAL A 9 1.44 26.65 -17.31
CA VAL A 9 1.81 25.33 -16.76
C VAL A 9 1.79 24.30 -17.88
N MET A 10 2.98 23.83 -18.28
CA MET A 10 3.10 22.80 -19.33
C MET A 10 2.75 21.40 -18.84
N ASN A 11 3.13 21.05 -17.62
CA ASN A 11 2.78 19.76 -17.01
C ASN A 11 2.87 19.84 -15.49
N ARG A 12 2.10 19.02 -14.77
CA ARG A 12 2.14 18.90 -13.32
C ARG A 12 2.56 17.49 -12.96
N LEU A 13 3.76 17.36 -12.41
CA LEU A 13 4.25 16.11 -11.84
C LEU A 13 3.86 16.06 -10.36
N GLU A 14 3.25 14.97 -9.94
CA GLU A 14 2.91 14.69 -8.55
C GLU A 14 3.52 13.35 -8.12
N ILE A 15 3.91 13.28 -6.85
CA ILE A 15 4.44 12.07 -6.23
C ILE A 15 3.48 11.69 -5.10
N SER A 16 2.89 10.50 -5.17
CA SER A 16 2.16 9.87 -4.09
C SER A 16 2.97 8.71 -3.50
N CYS A 17 2.82 8.47 -2.20
CA CYS A 17 3.41 7.33 -1.49
C CYS A 17 2.30 6.34 -1.11
N ASP A 18 1.58 5.83 -2.10
CA ASP A 18 0.35 5.04 -1.93
C ASP A 18 0.58 3.52 -1.87
N LEU A 19 1.79 3.03 -2.14
CA LEU A 19 2.05 1.60 -2.20
C LEU A 19 1.68 0.86 -0.91
N ARG A 20 2.03 1.44 0.24
CA ARG A 20 1.73 0.81 1.53
C ARG A 20 0.22 0.75 1.77
N ASP A 21 -0.50 1.82 1.43
CA ASP A 21 -1.95 1.87 1.55
C ASP A 21 -2.62 0.86 0.61
N MET A 22 -2.13 0.73 -0.63
CA MET A 22 -2.59 -0.29 -1.58
C MET A 22 -2.40 -1.71 -1.03
N ILE A 23 -1.24 -2.01 -0.44
CA ILE A 23 -0.99 -3.30 0.20
C ILE A 23 -1.95 -3.53 1.37
N VAL A 24 -2.16 -2.52 2.23
CA VAL A 24 -3.09 -2.60 3.36
C VAL A 24 -4.52 -2.90 2.88
N GLN A 25 -4.99 -2.24 1.81
CA GLN A 25 -6.29 -2.54 1.22
C GLN A 25 -6.37 -3.98 0.69
N ALA A 26 -5.32 -4.44 -0.01
CA ALA A 26 -5.25 -5.81 -0.51
C ALA A 26 -5.26 -6.84 0.63
N GLN A 27 -4.59 -6.55 1.75
CA GLN A 27 -4.58 -7.42 2.93
C GLN A 27 -5.97 -7.56 3.57
N MET A 28 -6.77 -6.47 3.61
CA MET A 28 -8.13 -6.51 4.17
C MET A 28 -9.07 -7.44 3.38
N ILE A 29 -8.86 -7.54 2.07
CA ILE A 29 -9.70 -8.35 1.18
C ILE A 29 -9.15 -9.77 0.94
N ASP A 30 -7.96 -10.10 1.45
CA ASP A 30 -7.37 -11.44 1.34
C ASP A 30 -7.95 -12.40 2.39
N PRO A 31 -8.85 -13.33 2.01
CA PRO A 31 -9.55 -14.18 2.97
C PRO A 31 -8.63 -15.17 3.69
N ASP A 32 -7.52 -15.58 3.07
CA ASP A 32 -6.58 -16.52 3.68
C ASP A 32 -5.69 -15.81 4.68
N LEU A 33 -5.30 -14.58 4.40
CA LEU A 33 -4.59 -13.73 5.35
C LEU A 33 -5.47 -13.40 6.57
N GLN A 34 -6.75 -13.05 6.35
CA GLN A 34 -7.71 -12.77 7.42
C GLN A 34 -7.98 -13.98 8.33
N ARG A 35 -7.79 -15.22 7.84
CA ARG A 35 -7.89 -16.42 8.68
C ARG A 35 -6.64 -16.68 9.53
N ARG A 36 -5.49 -16.13 9.14
CA ARG A 36 -4.17 -16.45 9.73
C ARG A 36 -3.66 -15.39 10.70
N ILE A 37 -4.24 -14.19 10.70
CA ILE A 37 -3.88 -13.07 11.58
C ILE A 37 -3.92 -13.44 13.08
N SER A 38 -4.73 -14.41 13.50
CA SER A 38 -4.77 -14.87 14.90
C SER A 38 -3.52 -15.67 15.31
N ASN A 39 -2.68 -16.09 14.36
CA ASN A 39 -1.45 -16.81 14.66
C ASN A 39 -0.40 -15.85 15.26
N PRO A 40 0.43 -16.33 16.21
CA PRO A 40 1.35 -15.49 16.97
C PRO A 40 2.49 -14.86 16.15
N GLU A 41 2.79 -15.39 14.96
CA GLU A 41 3.78 -14.82 14.05
C GLU A 41 3.28 -13.54 13.35
N PHE A 42 1.96 -13.29 13.40
CA PHE A 42 1.34 -12.13 12.81
C PHE A 42 1.19 -11.00 13.83
N SER A 43 1.30 -9.78 13.33
CA SER A 43 1.02 -8.55 14.09
C SER A 43 0.37 -7.52 13.18
N VAL A 44 -0.38 -6.60 13.76
CA VAL A 44 -1.01 -5.48 13.04
C VAL A 44 -0.30 -4.20 13.47
N ALA A 45 0.23 -3.48 12.48
CA ALA A 45 0.85 -2.18 12.70
C ALA A 45 -0.21 -1.09 12.95
N THR A 46 0.23 0.10 13.38
CA THR A 46 -0.66 1.23 13.71
C THR A 46 -1.53 1.72 12.55
N ASP A 47 -1.09 1.49 11.33
CA ASP A 47 -1.78 1.83 10.08
C ASP A 47 -2.67 0.69 9.56
N GLY A 48 -2.84 -0.38 10.34
CA GLY A 48 -3.63 -1.55 9.94
C GLY A 48 -2.88 -2.56 9.07
N ALA A 49 -1.59 -2.32 8.77
CA ALA A 49 -0.81 -3.26 7.99
C ALA A 49 -0.55 -4.56 8.75
N ILE A 50 -0.86 -5.69 8.11
CA ILE A 50 -0.56 -7.01 8.61
C ILE A 50 0.91 -7.32 8.34
N LEU A 51 1.62 -7.70 9.39
CA LEU A 51 3.02 -8.08 9.36
C LEU A 51 3.16 -9.56 9.74
N TYR A 52 4.09 -10.25 9.10
CA TYR A 52 4.54 -11.59 9.49
C TYR A 52 5.99 -11.50 9.94
N ASN A 53 6.27 -11.80 11.21
CA ASN A 53 7.59 -11.64 11.83
C ASN A 53 8.22 -10.26 11.54
N GLY A 54 7.41 -9.20 11.66
CA GLY A 54 7.82 -7.80 11.43
C GLY A 54 7.97 -7.38 9.97
N ARG A 55 7.70 -8.27 9.00
CA ARG A 55 7.75 -7.95 7.57
C ARG A 55 6.36 -7.76 6.99
N LEU A 56 6.20 -6.79 6.08
CA LEU A 56 4.92 -6.52 5.45
C LEU A 56 4.42 -7.73 4.66
N CYS A 57 3.23 -8.23 4.98
CA CYS A 57 2.59 -9.28 4.21
C CYS A 57 2.11 -8.72 2.87
N VAL A 58 2.68 -9.15 1.76
CA VAL A 58 2.15 -8.78 0.44
C VAL A 58 1.24 -9.91 -0.05
N PRO A 59 -0.07 -9.67 -0.22
CA PRO A 59 -1.00 -10.64 -0.78
C PRO A 59 -0.53 -11.14 -2.16
N ASN A 60 -0.94 -12.36 -2.53
CA ASN A 60 -0.63 -12.93 -3.84
C ASN A 60 -1.55 -12.36 -4.94
N ASP A 61 -1.52 -11.04 -5.10
CA ASP A 61 -2.26 -10.31 -6.13
C ASP A 61 -1.33 -9.98 -7.31
N VAL A 62 -1.77 -10.29 -8.54
CA VAL A 62 -0.94 -10.16 -9.74
C VAL A 62 -0.66 -8.70 -10.09
N GLU A 63 -1.66 -7.82 -9.94
CA GLU A 63 -1.51 -6.40 -10.24
C GLU A 63 -0.64 -5.71 -9.19
N LEU A 64 -0.85 -6.04 -7.91
CA LEU A 64 -0.02 -5.55 -6.81
C LEU A 64 1.44 -6.00 -6.98
N LYS A 65 1.67 -7.26 -7.37
CA LYS A 65 3.01 -7.78 -7.67
C LYS A 65 3.67 -7.05 -8.82
N ARG A 66 2.94 -6.74 -9.88
CA ARG A 66 3.44 -6.01 -11.04
C ARG A 66 3.86 -4.58 -10.71
N LEU A 67 3.29 -3.98 -9.67
CA LEU A 67 3.67 -2.64 -9.21
C LEU A 67 4.97 -2.62 -8.38
N ILE A 68 5.38 -3.76 -7.81
CA ILE A 68 6.51 -3.85 -6.86
C ILE A 68 7.69 -4.73 -7.33
N LEU A 69 7.48 -5.61 -8.32
CA LEU A 69 8.46 -6.54 -8.89
C LEU A 69 8.70 -6.24 -10.37
#